data_AF-A0A3M1LRE9-F1
#
_entry.id   AF-A0A3M1LRE9-F1
#
_cell.length_a   1.000
_cell.length_b   1.000
_cell.length_c   1.000
_cell.angle_alpha   90.00
_cell.angle_beta   90.00
_cell.angle_gamma   90.00
#
_symmetry.space_group_name_H-M   'P 1'
#
loop_
_entity.id
_entity.type
_entity.pdbx_description
1 polymer ?
#
loop_
_entity_poly.entity_id
_entity_poly.type
_entity_poly.pdbx_seq_one_letter_code
_entity_poly.pdbx_strand_id
1 'polypeptide(L)'
;MNLFRFLFRLLMGRRLPTTSGALEVPGVTERVRIRRDRYGIPYIEATNDQDAWYALGFCQGQDRTFQLEGLLRVVRGTLSELVGPTGLPVDRLSRRIGFYRTAQEQMAHLDDEVRAMLEAYARGVSDGARLG
;
A
#
# COMPACT_ATOMS: atom_id res chain seq x y z
N MET A 1 -7.77 13.16 29.55
CA MET A 1 -6.81 13.11 28.41
C MET A 1 -5.52 13.78 28.87
N ASN A 2 -4.43 13.04 29.11
CA ASN A 2 -3.22 13.58 29.73
C ASN A 2 -2.55 14.66 28.85
N LEU A 3 -2.28 15.83 29.44
CA LEU A 3 -1.62 16.98 28.81
C LEU A 3 -0.31 16.59 28.10
N PHE A 4 0.44 15.64 28.66
CA PHE A 4 1.64 15.06 28.07
C PHE A 4 1.38 14.36 26.71
N ARG A 5 0.30 13.56 26.59
CA ARG A 5 -0.07 12.90 25.33
C ARG A 5 -0.50 13.90 24.27
N PHE A 6 -1.12 15.01 24.69
CA PHE A 6 -1.54 16.08 23.82
C PHE A 6 -0.33 16.86 23.27
N LEU A 7 0.57 17.33 24.15
CA LEU A 7 1.83 18.00 23.78
C LEU A 7 2.71 17.11 22.90
N PHE A 8 2.82 15.81 23.21
CA PHE A 8 3.59 14.86 22.41
C PHE A 8 3.01 14.63 21.01
N ARG A 9 1.66 14.62 20.86
CA ARG A 9 0.99 14.60 19.54
C ARG A 9 1.23 15.90 18.77
N LEU A 10 1.21 17.04 19.45
CA LEU A 10 1.43 18.34 18.82
C LEU A 10 2.86 18.46 18.27
N LEU A 11 3.86 18.02 19.06
CA LEU A 11 5.27 18.10 18.71
C LEU A 11 5.67 17.20 17.54
N MET A 12 4.98 16.06 17.37
CA MET A 12 5.42 15.02 16.44
C MET A 12 4.44 14.73 15.29
N GLY A 13 3.32 15.45 15.24
CA GLY A 13 2.30 15.29 14.21
C GLY A 13 1.51 13.97 14.31
N ARG A 14 0.60 13.79 13.35
CA ARG A 14 -0.10 12.51 13.15
C ARG A 14 0.87 11.52 12.51
N ARG A 15 1.39 10.59 13.33
CA ARG A 15 2.34 9.55 12.89
C ARG A 15 1.72 8.19 12.59
N LEU A 16 0.46 8.00 12.95
CA LEU A 16 -0.26 6.75 12.77
C LEU A 16 -1.42 6.93 11.81
N PRO A 17 -1.73 5.89 11.01
CA PRO A 17 -2.89 5.87 10.14
C PRO A 17 -4.19 6.01 10.96
N THR A 18 -5.18 6.66 10.35
CA THR A 18 -6.58 6.67 10.77
C THR A 18 -7.26 5.36 10.39
N THR A 19 -7.37 4.44 11.36
CA THR A 19 -7.95 3.09 11.15
C THR A 19 -9.43 2.96 11.52
N SER A 20 -10.09 4.07 11.86
CA SER A 20 -11.49 4.12 12.28
C SER A 20 -12.22 5.29 11.66
N GLY A 21 -13.48 5.08 11.31
CA GLY A 21 -14.34 6.10 10.70
C GLY A 21 -14.99 5.58 9.43
N ALA A 22 -15.54 6.51 8.64
CA ALA A 22 -16.02 6.25 7.30
C ALA A 22 -15.24 7.15 6.33
N LEU A 23 -14.89 6.60 5.18
CA LEU A 23 -14.21 7.29 4.10
C LEU A 23 -14.94 6.93 2.80
N GLU A 24 -15.27 7.95 2.02
CA GLU A 24 -15.76 7.77 0.66
C GLU A 24 -14.57 7.94 -0.28
N VAL A 25 -14.38 6.97 -1.18
CA VAL A 25 -13.25 6.92 -2.11
C VAL A 25 -13.76 6.62 -3.51
N PRO A 26 -13.19 7.26 -4.55
CA PRO A 26 -13.56 6.95 -5.92
C PRO A 26 -13.23 5.49 -6.28
N GLY A 27 -14.12 4.83 -7.02
CA GLY A 27 -13.89 3.51 -7.58
C GLY A 27 -14.15 2.33 -6.63
N VAL A 28 -14.62 2.59 -5.39
CA VAL A 28 -15.29 1.59 -4.57
C VAL A 28 -16.79 1.68 -4.84
N THR A 29 -17.39 0.58 -5.26
CA THR A 29 -18.78 0.58 -5.76
C THR A 29 -19.80 0.19 -4.69
N GLU A 30 -19.40 -0.68 -3.77
CA GLU A 30 -20.23 -1.19 -2.69
C GLU A 30 -19.58 -0.94 -1.33
N ARG A 31 -20.38 -1.04 -0.27
CA ARG A 31 -19.86 -0.82 1.08
C ARG A 31 -18.86 -1.90 1.48
N VAL A 32 -17.62 -1.48 1.72
CA VAL A 32 -16.58 -2.30 2.38
C VAL A 32 -16.58 -2.02 3.88
N ARG A 33 -16.47 -3.08 4.69
CA ARG A 33 -16.24 -2.97 6.14
C ARG A 33 -14.87 -3.54 6.50
N ILE A 34 -14.04 -2.71 7.12
CA ILE A 34 -12.73 -3.11 7.64
C ILE A 34 -12.80 -3.06 9.17
N ARG A 35 -12.62 -4.20 9.83
CA ARG A 35 -12.53 -4.28 11.29
C ARG A 35 -11.16 -4.77 11.69
N ARG A 36 -10.54 -4.14 12.69
CA ARG A 36 -9.26 -4.60 13.25
C ARG A 36 -9.47 -5.23 14.62
N ASP A 37 -8.80 -6.36 14.87
CA ASP A 37 -8.81 -6.97 16.20
C ASP A 37 -7.81 -6.31 17.16
N ARG A 38 -7.66 -6.88 18.35
CA ARG A 38 -6.75 -6.36 19.40
C ARG A 38 -5.27 -6.34 19.00
N TYR A 39 -4.88 -7.10 17.98
CA TYR A 39 -3.52 -7.16 17.45
C TYR A 39 -3.35 -6.27 16.20
N GLY A 40 -4.41 -5.58 15.78
CA GLY A 40 -4.41 -4.74 14.59
C GLY A 40 -4.60 -5.52 13.29
N ILE A 41 -4.94 -6.82 13.34
CA ILE A 41 -5.16 -7.63 12.13
C ILE A 41 -6.46 -7.16 11.45
N PRO A 42 -6.42 -6.72 10.18
CA PRO A 42 -7.61 -6.30 9.46
C PRO A 42 -8.41 -7.50 8.94
N TYR A 43 -9.71 -7.47 9.20
CA TYR A 43 -10.73 -8.35 8.64
C TYR A 43 -11.57 -7.51 7.67
N ILE A 44 -11.64 -7.95 6.42
CA ILE A 44 -12.27 -7.23 5.32
C ILE A 44 -13.53 -7.98 4.91
N GLU A 45 -14.65 -7.27 4.90
CA GLU A 45 -15.93 -7.73 4.35
C GLU A 45 -16.29 -6.83 3.16
N ALA A 46 -16.47 -7.44 1.99
CA ALA A 46 -16.85 -6.78 0.75
C ALA A 46 -17.83 -7.68 -0.02
N THR A 47 -18.65 -7.10 -0.90
CA THR A 47 -19.68 -7.81 -1.67
C THR A 47 -19.24 -8.15 -3.09
N ASN A 48 -18.11 -7.62 -3.54
CA ASN A 48 -17.49 -7.94 -4.81
C ASN A 48 -15.95 -7.96 -4.67
N ASP A 49 -15.30 -8.64 -5.60
CA ASP A 49 -13.86 -8.89 -5.54
C ASP A 49 -13.04 -7.63 -5.75
N GLN A 50 -13.46 -6.74 -6.65
CA GLN A 50 -12.70 -5.52 -6.96
C GLN A 50 -12.57 -4.62 -5.72
N ASP A 51 -13.67 -4.42 -4.98
CA ASP A 51 -13.69 -3.66 -3.74
C ASP A 51 -12.92 -4.38 -2.62
N ALA A 52 -12.92 -5.72 -2.60
CA ALA A 52 -12.09 -6.51 -1.67
C ALA A 52 -10.59 -6.32 -1.93
N TRP A 53 -10.15 -6.32 -3.19
CA TRP A 53 -8.76 -6.06 -3.57
C TRP A 53 -8.32 -4.65 -3.25
N TYR A 54 -9.20 -3.66 -3.50
CA TYR A 54 -8.97 -2.30 -3.05
C TYR A 54 -8.77 -2.24 -1.53
N ALA A 55 -9.68 -2.84 -0.76
CA ALA A 55 -9.63 -2.83 0.71
C ALA A 55 -8.38 -3.52 1.27
N LEU A 56 -7.94 -4.61 0.64
CA LEU A 56 -6.70 -5.29 0.97
C LEU A 56 -5.50 -4.37 0.77
N GLY A 57 -5.43 -3.72 -0.40
CA GLY A 57 -4.41 -2.72 -0.70
C GLY A 57 -4.44 -1.59 0.30
N PHE A 58 -5.62 -1.06 0.64
CA PHE A 58 -5.80 0.02 1.60
C PHE A 58 -5.25 -0.32 2.98
N CYS A 59 -5.57 -1.51 3.51
CA CYS A 59 -5.03 -1.96 4.79
C CYS A 59 -3.50 -2.07 4.75
N GLN A 60 -2.94 -2.62 3.66
CA GLN A 60 -1.49 -2.74 3.53
C GLN A 60 -0.79 -1.40 3.32
N GLY A 61 -1.42 -0.45 2.63
CA GLY A 61 -0.97 0.94 2.56
C GLY A 61 -0.84 1.52 3.96
N GLN A 62 -1.91 1.45 4.77
CA GLN A 62 -1.88 1.96 6.15
C GLN A 62 -0.77 1.31 7.00
N ASP A 63 -0.64 -0.01 6.93
CA ASP A 63 0.14 -0.77 7.89
C ASP A 63 1.60 -1.01 7.43
N ARG A 64 1.86 -0.99 6.12
CA ARG A 64 3.11 -1.49 5.50
C ARG A 64 3.71 -0.59 4.41
N THR A 65 3.32 0.68 4.32
CA THR A 65 3.81 1.62 3.28
C THR A 65 5.33 1.54 3.07
N PHE A 66 6.13 1.63 4.14
CA PHE A 66 7.60 1.60 4.02
C PHE A 66 8.12 0.27 3.46
N GLN A 67 7.52 -0.85 3.87
CA GLN A 67 7.88 -2.18 3.36
C GLN A 67 7.58 -2.30 1.86
N LEU A 68 6.40 -1.83 1.44
CA LEU A 68 5.97 -1.87 0.03
C LEU A 68 6.84 -0.97 -0.85
N GLU A 69 7.12 0.26 -0.42
CA GLU A 69 8.01 1.17 -1.15
C GLU A 69 9.44 0.61 -1.26
N GLY A 70 9.96 0.02 -0.18
CA GLY A 70 11.25 -0.66 -0.20
C GLY A 70 11.28 -1.80 -1.23
N LEU A 71 10.25 -2.65 -1.26
CA LEU A 71 10.13 -3.73 -2.23
C LEU A 71 10.03 -3.20 -3.68
N LEU A 72 9.23 -2.15 -3.91
CA LEU A 72 9.11 -1.53 -5.23
C LEU A 72 10.45 -0.97 -5.72
N ARG A 73 11.24 -0.38 -4.82
CA ARG A 73 12.61 0.08 -5.13
C ARG A 73 13.53 -1.08 -5.48
N VAL A 74 13.46 -2.21 -4.77
CA VAL A 74 14.20 -3.42 -5.17
C VAL A 74 13.79 -3.87 -6.58
N VAL A 75 12.49 -3.99 -6.86
CA VAL A 75 11.97 -4.45 -8.16
C VAL A 75 12.37 -3.50 -9.30
N ARG A 76 12.33 -2.19 -9.06
CA ARG A 76 12.73 -1.15 -10.03
C ARG A 76 14.25 -0.97 -10.15
N GLY A 77 15.00 -1.48 -9.19
CA GLY A 77 16.44 -1.27 -9.06
C GLY A 77 16.79 0.17 -8.66
N THR A 78 16.02 0.77 -7.77
CA THR A 78 16.24 2.14 -7.23
C THR A 78 16.36 2.16 -5.71
N LEU A 79 16.79 1.04 -5.10
CA LEU A 79 17.02 0.92 -3.66
C LEU A 79 18.14 1.86 -3.21
N SER A 80 19.18 2.05 -4.03
CA SER A 80 20.32 2.92 -3.69
C SER A 80 19.94 4.39 -3.47
N GLU A 81 18.80 4.84 -4.02
CA GLU A 81 18.26 6.18 -3.73
C GLU A 81 17.80 6.32 -2.27
N LEU A 82 17.42 5.22 -1.61
CA LEU A 82 16.97 5.21 -0.23
C LEU A 82 18.11 4.91 0.75
N VAL A 83 18.96 3.93 0.45
CA VAL A 83 19.99 3.42 1.38
C VAL A 83 21.42 3.82 1.01
N GLY A 84 21.60 4.58 -0.08
CA GLY A 84 22.89 5.02 -0.58
C GLY A 84 23.65 3.96 -1.39
N PRO A 85 24.96 4.16 -1.62
CA PRO A 85 25.77 3.35 -2.54
C PRO A 85 25.80 1.86 -2.22
N THR A 86 25.54 1.46 -0.97
CA THR A 86 25.47 0.05 -0.54
C THR A 86 24.33 -0.71 -1.25
N GLY A 87 23.30 -0.02 -1.75
CA GLY A 87 22.21 -0.61 -2.53
C GLY A 87 22.54 -0.89 -4.01
N LEU A 88 23.64 -0.33 -4.54
CA LEU A 88 23.98 -0.45 -5.96
C LEU A 88 24.11 -1.89 -6.50
N PRO A 89 24.67 -2.87 -5.74
CA PRO A 89 24.70 -4.25 -6.20
C PRO A 89 23.30 -4.84 -6.43
N VAL A 90 22.35 -4.54 -5.53
CA VAL A 90 20.94 -4.97 -5.66
C VAL A 90 20.31 -4.31 -6.88
N ASP A 91 20.48 -2.99 -7.03
CA ASP A 91 19.93 -2.25 -8.16
C ASP A 91 20.41 -2.78 -9.51
N ARG A 92 21.69 -3.12 -9.61
CA ARG A 92 22.27 -3.72 -10.82
C ARG A 92 21.72 -5.11 -11.08
N LEU A 93 21.58 -5.94 -10.05
CA LEU A 93 21.02 -7.28 -10.18
C LEU A 93 19.55 -7.23 -10.63
N SER A 94 18.73 -6.41 -9.98
CA SER A 94 17.30 -6.25 -10.32
C SER A 94 17.11 -5.80 -11.76
N ARG A 95 17.93 -4.84 -12.25
CA ARG A 95 17.87 -4.40 -13.65
C ARG A 95 18.36 -5.45 -14.64
N ARG A 96 19.34 -6.29 -14.27
CA ARG A 96 19.81 -7.42 -15.09
C ARG A 96 18.74 -8.51 -15.21
N ILE A 97 18.11 -8.88 -14.10
CA ILE A 97 16.98 -9.81 -14.09
C ILE A 97 15.81 -9.20 -14.89
N GLY A 98 15.60 -7.88 -14.74
CA GLY A 98 14.60 -7.15 -15.50
C GLY A 98 13.20 -7.21 -14.91
N PHE A 99 13.06 -7.41 -13.59
CA PHE A 99 11.76 -7.57 -12.92
C PHE A 99 10.74 -6.50 -13.35
N TYR A 100 11.11 -5.23 -13.26
CA TYR A 100 10.20 -4.14 -13.61
C TYR A 100 9.82 -4.12 -15.10
N ARG A 101 10.80 -4.30 -15.99
CA ARG A 101 10.55 -4.35 -17.45
C ARG A 101 9.60 -5.49 -17.80
N THR A 102 9.88 -6.69 -17.30
CA THR A 102 9.05 -7.87 -17.56
C THR A 102 7.65 -7.72 -16.97
N ALA A 103 7.51 -7.13 -15.78
CA ALA A 103 6.19 -6.83 -15.21
C ALA A 103 5.38 -5.86 -16.09
N GLN A 104 6.02 -4.83 -16.66
CA GLN A 104 5.35 -3.91 -17.59
C GLN A 104 4.91 -4.62 -18.88
N GLU A 105 5.75 -5.48 -19.45
CA GLU A 105 5.41 -6.29 -20.62
C GLU A 105 4.25 -7.25 -20.33
N GLN A 106 4.26 -7.90 -19.16
CA GLN A 106 3.20 -8.81 -18.72
C GLN A 106 1.84 -8.12 -18.60
N MET A 107 1.80 -6.83 -18.25
CA MET A 107 0.53 -6.10 -18.17
C MET A 107 -0.24 -6.17 -19.48
N ALA A 108 0.38 -6.24 -20.65
CA ALA A 108 -0.34 -6.33 -21.93
C ALA A 108 -1.00 -7.70 -22.18
N HIS A 109 -0.64 -8.71 -21.41
CA HIS A 109 -1.08 -10.10 -21.57
C HIS A 109 -2.05 -10.56 -20.49
N LEU A 110 -2.44 -9.67 -19.57
CA LEU A 110 -3.43 -9.98 -18.53
C LEU A 110 -4.84 -9.79 -19.08
N ASP A 111 -5.72 -10.71 -18.68
CA ASP A 111 -7.16 -10.57 -18.85
C ASP A 111 -7.66 -9.31 -18.11
N ASP A 112 -8.72 -8.71 -18.64
CA ASP A 112 -9.25 -7.44 -18.14
C ASP A 112 -9.68 -7.51 -16.66
N GLU A 113 -10.19 -8.66 -16.23
CA GLU A 113 -10.57 -8.90 -14.83
C GLU A 113 -9.35 -8.83 -13.90
N VAL A 114 -8.27 -9.54 -14.25
CA VAL A 114 -7.03 -9.54 -13.45
C VAL A 114 -6.39 -8.16 -13.43
N ARG A 115 -6.39 -7.46 -14.57
CA ARG A 115 -5.92 -6.07 -14.65
C ARG A 115 -6.72 -5.17 -13.70
N ALA A 116 -8.05 -5.27 -13.73
CA ALA A 116 -8.92 -4.46 -12.88
C ALA A 116 -8.70 -4.73 -11.39
N MET A 117 -8.43 -5.98 -11.00
CA MET A 117 -8.09 -6.36 -9.62
C MET A 117 -6.75 -5.75 -9.18
N LEU A 118 -5.71 -5.85 -10.02
CA LEU A 118 -4.38 -5.28 -9.73
C LEU A 118 -4.43 -3.76 -9.62
N GLU A 119 -5.18 -3.10 -10.48
CA GLU A 119 -5.39 -1.65 -10.43
C GLU A 119 -6.16 -1.25 -9.17
N ALA A 120 -7.23 -1.96 -8.82
CA ALA A 120 -7.97 -1.71 -7.58
C ALA A 120 -7.07 -1.86 -6.35
N TYR A 121 -6.28 -2.93 -6.28
CA TYR A 121 -5.31 -3.14 -5.21
C TYR A 121 -4.25 -2.01 -5.15
N ALA A 122 -3.67 -1.63 -6.28
CA ALA A 122 -2.65 -0.58 -6.33
C ALA A 122 -3.21 0.80 -5.93
N ARG A 123 -4.45 1.10 -6.33
CA ARG A 123 -5.19 2.29 -5.84
C ARG A 123 -5.38 2.22 -4.33
N GLY A 124 -5.85 1.08 -3.82
CA GLY A 124 -6.00 0.82 -2.40
C GLY A 124 -4.71 1.11 -1.62
N VAL A 125 -3.57 0.55 -2.04
CA VAL A 125 -2.26 0.81 -1.42
C VAL A 125 -1.94 2.30 -1.37
N SER A 126 -2.17 3.00 -2.48
CA SER A 126 -1.88 4.43 -2.61
C SER A 126 -2.76 5.28 -1.68
N ASP A 127 -4.05 4.96 -1.60
CA ASP A 127 -5.01 5.66 -0.77
C ASP A 127 -4.77 5.37 0.72
N GLY A 128 -4.51 4.11 1.08
CA GLY A 128 -4.18 3.72 2.44
C GLY A 128 -2.93 4.41 2.99
N ALA A 129 -1.95 4.70 2.13
CA ALA A 129 -0.75 5.44 2.49
C ALA A 129 -0.96 6.96 2.66
N ARG A 130 -2.01 7.53 2.05
CA ARG A 130 -2.22 9.00 1.97
C ARG A 130 -3.42 9.51 2.75
N LEU A 131 -4.56 8.85 2.58
CA LEU A 131 -5.85 9.20 3.19
C LEU A 131 -6.03 8.51 4.53
N GLY A 132 -5.38 7.35 4.66
CA GLY A 132 -5.53 6.42 5.76
C GLY A 132 -4.77 6.74 7.02
#